data_AF-A0A5R8KD26-F1
#
_entry.id   AF-A0A5R8KD26-F1
#
_cell.length_a   1.000
_cell.length_b   1.000
_cell.length_c   1.000
_cell.angle_alpha   90.00
_cell.angle_beta   90.00
_cell.angle_gamma   90.00
#
_symmetry.space_group_name_H-M   'P 1'
#
loop_
_entity.id
_entity.type
_entity.pdbx_description
1 polymer ?
#
loop_
_entity_poly.entity_id
_entity_poly.type
_entity_poly.pdbx_seq_one_letter_code
_entity_poly.pdbx_strand_id
1 'polypeptide(L)'
;MALNTSILQTLARLYAASQAGRTGQSTTDYLCDYLALLKAAQATDGDALVQAKTDLLDAEQISQGALKLDRHPRDAQLIHRVRLHAQLGEPWLFNRLQQTSPTTHRQNLASQFLTAAQNAVPTHWQTRWINWCQQLANAALTGQSIAPLSKNKDDLPLNQEILLTLQALLAWPGESLRRFASCVICGNSKRLEELSSKLNTALTQLHGAPFTLEQLGIRENPRSVLIHGPLQLHLPNGILDATLLQGPIRLSATDLQNATTLQTPALRCLTVENETTFHELAKLQSNTLLIQTSYPGSAVITLFKLLPPNLPCWHFGDTDPSGFDILRDLRQRTQREIQPLHMQFRDHPASNPLTPDECSQLTRLAADPLMADLHHEIQAQLQANRKGSFEQESLGWPQPQWPFY
;
A
#
# COMPACT_ATOMS: atom_id res chain seq x y z
N MET A 1 9.32 28.94 -35.61
CA MET A 1 9.94 28.35 -34.40
C MET A 1 9.05 28.65 -33.21
N ALA A 2 8.69 27.63 -32.42
CA ALA A 2 7.91 27.81 -31.19
C ALA A 2 8.81 28.48 -30.15
N LEU A 3 8.54 29.74 -29.81
CA LEU A 3 9.12 30.40 -28.65
C LEU A 3 8.47 29.78 -27.41
N ASN A 4 9.03 28.68 -26.95
CA ASN A 4 8.62 27.98 -25.73
C ASN A 4 9.26 28.69 -24.53
N THR A 5 8.72 29.85 -24.19
CA THR A 5 9.38 30.78 -23.25
C THR A 5 8.93 30.53 -21.81
N SER A 6 9.84 30.70 -20.85
CA SER A 6 9.58 30.42 -19.43
C SER A 6 8.39 31.23 -18.86
N ILE A 7 8.18 32.44 -19.38
CA ILE A 7 7.08 33.33 -18.96
C ILE A 7 5.72 32.82 -19.43
N LEU A 8 5.60 32.33 -20.67
CA LEU A 8 4.34 31.78 -21.20
C LEU A 8 4.01 30.43 -20.56
N GLN A 9 5.02 29.60 -20.28
CA GLN A 9 4.84 28.36 -19.51
C GLN A 9 4.34 28.65 -18.09
N THR A 10 4.86 29.70 -17.46
CA THR A 10 4.40 30.13 -16.14
C THR A 10 2.97 30.66 -16.19
N LEU A 11 2.63 31.47 -17.20
CA LEU A 11 1.26 31.94 -17.41
C LEU A 11 0.29 30.76 -17.61
N ALA A 12 0.65 29.75 -18.40
CA ALA A 12 -0.16 28.55 -18.61
C ALA A 12 -0.36 27.75 -17.31
N ARG A 13 0.68 27.62 -16.49
CA ARG A 13 0.60 26.96 -15.18
C ARG A 13 -0.35 27.69 -14.22
N LEU A 14 -0.24 29.01 -14.16
CA LEU A 14 -1.11 29.86 -13.32
C LEU A 14 -2.56 29.84 -13.83
N TYR A 15 -2.76 29.87 -15.14
CA TYR A 15 -4.08 29.70 -15.74
C TYR A 15 -4.68 28.34 -15.39
N ALA A 16 -3.93 27.23 -15.57
CA ALA A 16 -4.40 25.88 -15.25
C ALA A 16 -4.78 25.72 -13.76
N ALA A 17 -4.07 26.39 -12.86
CA ALA A 17 -4.36 26.41 -11.43
C ALA A 17 -5.53 27.34 -11.03
N SER A 18 -5.93 28.26 -11.90
CA SER A 18 -7.02 29.20 -11.65
C SER A 18 -8.39 28.52 -11.63
N GLN A 19 -9.42 29.23 -11.15
CA GLN A 19 -10.80 28.73 -11.23
C GLN A 19 -11.20 28.43 -12.68
N ALA A 20 -10.93 29.34 -13.63
CA ALA A 20 -11.22 29.15 -15.05
C ALA A 20 -10.56 27.88 -15.60
N GLY A 21 -9.26 27.71 -15.33
CA GLY A 21 -8.51 26.53 -15.74
C GLY A 21 -8.99 25.25 -15.08
N ARG A 22 -9.42 25.26 -13.81
CA ARG A 22 -9.87 24.05 -13.09
C ARG A 22 -11.31 23.65 -13.37
N THR A 23 -12.24 24.60 -13.51
CA THR A 23 -13.68 24.29 -13.65
C THR A 23 -14.24 24.53 -15.05
N GLY A 24 -13.55 25.31 -15.89
CA GLY A 24 -14.03 25.68 -17.22
C GLY A 24 -15.17 26.69 -17.19
N GLN A 25 -15.53 27.15 -15.99
CA GLN A 25 -16.55 28.15 -15.77
C GLN A 25 -15.87 29.50 -15.56
N SER A 26 -15.67 30.23 -16.67
CA SER A 26 -15.32 31.64 -16.64
C SER A 26 -16.00 32.36 -17.80
N THR A 27 -16.86 33.31 -17.47
CA THR A 27 -17.48 34.22 -18.46
C THR A 27 -16.63 35.48 -18.69
N THR A 28 -15.56 35.65 -17.91
CA THR A 28 -14.66 36.82 -17.96
C THR A 28 -13.25 36.41 -18.33
N ASP A 29 -12.50 37.36 -18.86
CA ASP A 29 -11.08 37.20 -19.15
C ASP A 29 -10.28 36.82 -17.89
N TYR A 30 -9.27 35.97 -18.06
CA TYR A 30 -8.34 35.65 -16.99
C TYR A 30 -7.31 36.77 -16.86
N LEU A 31 -7.13 37.28 -15.65
CA LEU A 31 -6.20 38.35 -15.34
C LEU A 31 -5.07 37.84 -14.45
N CYS A 32 -3.84 38.17 -14.81
CA CYS A 32 -2.65 37.89 -14.03
C CYS A 32 -1.88 39.19 -13.79
N ASP A 33 -1.49 39.46 -12.55
CA ASP A 33 -0.64 40.61 -12.23
C ASP A 33 0.75 40.42 -12.85
N TYR A 34 1.25 41.45 -13.53
CA TYR A 34 2.50 41.37 -14.29
C TYR A 34 3.72 41.10 -13.39
N LEU A 35 3.81 41.77 -12.24
CA LEU A 35 4.93 41.59 -11.31
C LEU A 35 4.88 40.22 -10.65
N ALA A 36 3.67 39.76 -10.27
CA ALA A 36 3.48 38.41 -9.74
C ALA A 36 3.86 37.33 -10.76
N LEU A 37 3.52 37.54 -12.04
CA LEU A 37 3.88 36.63 -13.13
C LEU A 37 5.40 36.56 -13.33
N LEU A 38 6.08 37.71 -13.38
CA LEU A 38 7.54 37.78 -13.48
C LEU A 38 8.23 37.06 -12.32
N LYS A 39 7.76 37.29 -11.09
CA LYS A 39 8.27 36.60 -9.89
C LYS A 39 8.08 35.09 -9.99
N ALA A 40 6.91 34.63 -10.41
CA ALA A 40 6.62 33.20 -10.58
C ALA A 40 7.43 32.54 -11.69
N ALA A 41 7.86 33.34 -12.68
CA ALA A 41 8.72 32.90 -13.78
C ALA A 41 10.23 33.07 -13.48
N GLN A 42 10.60 33.59 -12.31
CA GLN A 42 11.97 33.92 -11.92
C GLN A 42 12.64 34.91 -12.88
N ALA A 43 11.87 35.87 -13.41
CA ALA A 43 12.30 36.87 -14.39
C ALA A 43 12.16 38.28 -13.82
N THR A 44 12.76 38.56 -12.65
CA THR A 44 12.58 39.83 -11.94
C THR A 44 13.63 40.89 -12.25
N ASP A 45 14.78 40.52 -12.82
CA ASP A 45 15.88 41.43 -13.18
C ASP A 45 16.70 40.92 -14.38
N GLY A 46 17.67 41.75 -14.79
CA GLY A 46 18.65 41.42 -15.83
C GLY A 46 18.06 41.01 -17.18
N ASP A 47 18.77 40.13 -17.87
CA ASP A 47 18.39 39.62 -19.20
C ASP A 47 17.08 38.82 -19.16
N ALA A 48 16.78 38.13 -18.05
CA ALA A 48 15.57 37.35 -17.89
C ALA A 48 14.31 38.23 -17.90
N LEU A 49 14.35 39.39 -17.23
CA LEU A 49 13.27 40.38 -17.26
C LEU A 49 13.06 40.95 -18.67
N VAL A 50 14.16 41.29 -19.36
CA VAL A 50 14.11 41.82 -20.72
C VAL A 50 13.51 40.80 -21.67
N GLN A 51 13.95 39.54 -21.60
CA GLN A 51 13.42 38.46 -22.42
C GLN A 51 11.93 38.20 -22.14
N ALA A 52 11.53 38.11 -20.87
CA ALA A 52 10.13 37.90 -20.50
C ALA A 52 9.20 39.02 -21.00
N LYS A 53 9.68 40.28 -20.97
CA LYS A 53 8.95 41.41 -21.51
C LYS A 53 8.80 41.32 -23.04
N THR A 54 9.89 41.02 -23.75
CA THR A 54 9.89 40.82 -25.20
C THR A 54 8.93 39.70 -25.60
N ASP A 55 9.01 38.55 -24.93
CA ASP A 55 8.15 37.39 -25.20
C ASP A 55 6.66 37.71 -25.03
N LEU A 56 6.31 38.52 -24.02
CA LEU A 56 4.93 38.94 -23.78
C LEU A 56 4.42 39.96 -24.81
N LEU A 57 5.28 40.87 -25.27
CA LEU A 57 4.95 41.82 -26.34
C LEU A 57 4.75 41.10 -27.67
N ASP A 58 5.66 40.17 -28.01
CA ASP A 58 5.55 39.32 -29.19
C ASP A 58 4.28 38.46 -29.12
N ALA A 59 4.01 37.87 -27.94
CA ALA A 59 2.79 37.11 -27.67
C ALA A 59 1.52 37.93 -27.91
N GLU A 60 1.43 39.16 -27.39
CA GLU A 60 0.28 40.04 -27.60
C GLU A 60 0.04 40.28 -29.10
N GLN A 61 1.10 40.62 -29.85
CA GLN A 61 1.01 40.94 -31.28
C GLN A 61 0.54 39.74 -32.11
N ILE A 62 1.08 38.55 -31.85
CA ILE A 62 0.73 37.35 -32.63
C ILE A 62 -0.58 36.68 -32.17
N SER A 63 -1.08 37.02 -30.97
CA SER A 63 -2.26 36.38 -30.40
C SER A 63 -3.60 36.78 -31.03
N GLN A 64 -3.59 37.82 -31.87
CA GLN A 64 -4.79 38.37 -32.50
C GLN A 64 -5.91 38.68 -31.48
N GLY A 65 -5.52 39.15 -30.29
CA GLY A 65 -6.44 39.51 -29.21
C GLY A 65 -6.72 38.40 -28.18
N ALA A 66 -6.15 37.21 -28.34
CA ALA A 66 -6.25 36.14 -27.32
C ALA A 66 -5.43 36.44 -26.05
N LEU A 67 -4.35 37.22 -26.17
CA LEU A 67 -3.57 37.76 -25.06
C LEU A 67 -3.47 39.28 -25.22
N LYS A 68 -3.69 40.04 -24.14
CA LYS A 68 -3.51 41.49 -24.08
C LYS A 68 -2.71 41.90 -22.86
N LEU A 69 -1.95 42.98 -22.99
CA LEU A 69 -1.18 43.59 -21.91
C LEU A 69 -1.87 44.90 -21.50
N ASP A 70 -2.45 44.89 -20.31
CA ASP A 70 -3.07 46.07 -19.73
C ASP A 70 -1.95 47.01 -19.22
N ARG A 71 -1.84 48.19 -19.85
CA ARG A 71 -0.78 49.19 -19.59
C ARG A 71 -1.27 50.37 -18.77
N HIS A 72 -0.35 51.11 -18.15
CA HIS A 72 -0.69 52.33 -17.41
C HIS A 72 -1.25 53.41 -18.37
N PRO A 73 -2.35 54.12 -18.03
CA PRO A 73 -2.96 55.10 -18.93
C PRO A 73 -2.05 56.27 -19.33
N ARG A 74 -1.05 56.60 -18.50
CA ARG A 74 -0.11 57.71 -18.73
C ARG A 74 1.29 57.27 -19.17
N ASP A 75 1.57 55.96 -19.10
CA ASP A 75 2.86 55.39 -19.50
C ASP A 75 2.65 54.02 -20.14
N ALA A 76 2.66 54.01 -21.47
CA ALA A 76 2.44 52.79 -22.26
C ALA A 76 3.56 51.75 -22.10
N GLN A 77 4.70 52.10 -21.49
CA GLN A 77 5.80 51.17 -21.25
C GLN A 77 5.62 50.35 -19.96
N LEU A 78 4.74 50.80 -19.06
CA LEU A 78 4.43 50.13 -17.79
C LEU A 78 3.25 49.18 -17.96
N ILE A 79 3.53 47.87 -17.90
CA ILE A 79 2.53 46.80 -17.95
C ILE A 79 2.07 46.51 -16.51
N HIS A 80 0.75 46.52 -16.27
CA HIS A 80 0.17 46.17 -14.98
C HIS A 80 -0.32 44.73 -14.93
N ARG A 81 -0.99 44.27 -15.99
CA ARG A 81 -1.60 42.94 -16.01
C ARG A 81 -1.46 42.30 -17.38
N VAL A 82 -1.38 40.97 -17.37
CA VAL A 82 -1.53 40.13 -18.54
C VAL A 82 -2.96 39.58 -18.52
N ARG A 83 -3.68 39.75 -19.63
CA ARG A 83 -5.06 39.36 -19.81
C ARG A 83 -5.14 38.27 -20.87
N LEU A 84 -5.75 37.14 -20.54
CA LEU A 84 -6.12 36.10 -21.49
C LEU A 84 -7.62 36.19 -21.77
N HIS A 85 -7.99 36.28 -23.03
CA HIS A 85 -9.38 36.37 -23.44
C HIS A 85 -10.15 35.10 -23.04
N ALA A 86 -11.35 35.24 -22.50
CA ALA A 86 -12.13 34.12 -21.93
C ALA A 86 -12.32 32.94 -22.91
N GLN A 87 -12.55 33.23 -24.19
CA GLN A 87 -12.85 32.19 -25.20
C GLN A 87 -11.64 31.80 -26.07
N LEU A 88 -10.70 32.72 -26.27
CA LEU A 88 -9.61 32.55 -27.24
C LEU A 88 -8.25 32.32 -26.56
N GLY A 89 -8.09 32.79 -25.32
CA GLY A 89 -6.83 32.80 -24.59
C GLY A 89 -6.28 31.40 -24.31
N GLU A 90 -7.11 30.50 -23.78
CA GLU A 90 -6.70 29.12 -23.48
C GLU A 90 -6.33 28.33 -24.75
N PRO A 91 -7.18 28.23 -25.79
CA PRO A 91 -6.82 27.53 -27.02
C PRO A 91 -5.53 28.07 -27.64
N TRP A 92 -5.36 29.39 -27.66
CA TRP A 92 -4.16 30.02 -28.21
C TRP A 92 -2.91 29.70 -27.39
N LEU A 93 -2.95 29.90 -26.07
CA LEU A 93 -1.79 29.74 -25.20
C LEU A 93 -1.27 28.29 -25.20
N PHE A 94 -2.18 27.32 -25.07
CA PHE A 94 -1.80 25.91 -25.00
C PHE A 94 -1.39 25.34 -26.36
N ASN A 95 -2.01 25.79 -27.46
CA ASN A 95 -1.53 25.45 -28.81
C ASN A 95 -0.12 26.00 -29.06
N ARG A 96 0.14 27.26 -28.66
CA ARG A 96 1.47 27.89 -28.79
C ARG A 96 2.55 27.12 -28.02
N LEU A 97 2.22 26.61 -26.84
CA LEU A 97 3.12 25.82 -26.01
C LEU A 97 3.19 24.34 -26.42
N GLN A 98 2.38 23.90 -27.39
CA GLN A 98 2.23 22.49 -27.77
C GLN A 98 1.86 21.59 -26.58
N GLN A 99 0.97 22.07 -25.72
CA GLN A 99 0.49 21.37 -24.53
C GLN A 99 -1.01 21.14 -24.61
N THR A 100 -1.48 20.08 -23.94
CA THR A 100 -2.92 19.85 -23.76
C THR A 100 -3.50 20.95 -22.87
N SER A 101 -4.57 21.61 -23.32
CA SER A 101 -5.24 22.63 -22.53
C SER A 101 -6.02 22.02 -21.35
N PRO A 102 -6.29 22.77 -20.27
CA PRO A 102 -7.11 22.30 -19.17
C PRO A 102 -8.50 21.83 -19.60
N THR A 103 -9.12 22.50 -20.57
CA THR A 103 -10.42 22.10 -21.13
C THR A 103 -10.34 20.78 -21.88
N THR A 104 -9.35 20.62 -22.78
CA THR A 104 -9.14 19.36 -23.49
C THR A 104 -8.81 18.22 -22.52
N HIS A 105 -8.04 18.50 -21.47
CA HIS A 105 -7.73 17.51 -20.43
C HIS A 105 -8.99 17.03 -19.69
N ARG A 106 -9.86 17.96 -19.27
CA ARG A 106 -11.16 17.59 -18.67
C ARG A 106 -12.04 16.80 -19.62
N GLN A 107 -12.06 17.17 -20.90
CA GLN A 107 -12.81 16.45 -21.94
C GLN A 107 -12.27 15.03 -22.10
N ASN A 108 -10.95 14.85 -22.15
CA ASN A 108 -10.32 13.53 -22.24
C ASN A 108 -10.67 12.64 -21.05
N LEU A 109 -10.62 13.18 -19.82
CA LEU A 109 -11.06 12.47 -18.61
C LEU A 109 -12.55 12.06 -18.71
N ALA A 110 -13.41 13.00 -19.09
CA ALA A 110 -14.84 12.73 -19.24
C ALA A 110 -15.11 11.66 -20.30
N SER A 111 -14.43 11.73 -21.45
CA SER A 111 -14.50 10.73 -22.50
C SER A 111 -14.06 9.35 -22.01
N GLN A 112 -12.99 9.26 -21.21
CA GLN A 112 -12.55 7.98 -20.61
C GLN A 112 -13.66 7.35 -19.78
N PHE A 113 -14.35 8.12 -18.93
CA PHE A 113 -15.45 7.60 -18.12
C PHE A 113 -16.68 7.23 -18.96
N LEU A 114 -17.01 8.01 -19.98
CA LEU A 114 -18.12 7.70 -20.89
C LEU A 114 -17.84 6.44 -21.73
N THR A 115 -16.60 6.22 -22.15
CA THR A 115 -16.19 4.96 -22.79
C THR A 115 -16.33 3.80 -21.81
N ALA A 116 -15.88 3.94 -20.56
CA ALA A 116 -16.05 2.90 -19.54
C ALA A 116 -17.53 2.60 -19.25
N ALA A 117 -18.44 3.58 -19.34
CA ALA A 117 -19.88 3.37 -19.18
C ALA A 117 -20.50 2.43 -20.23
N GLN A 118 -19.86 2.30 -21.40
CA GLN A 118 -20.30 1.40 -22.48
C GLN A 118 -19.84 -0.04 -22.28
N ASN A 119 -18.87 -0.26 -21.38
CA ASN A 119 -18.34 -1.58 -21.11
C ASN A 119 -19.38 -2.46 -20.39
N ALA A 120 -19.50 -3.71 -20.82
CA ALA A 120 -20.44 -4.65 -20.22
C ALA A 120 -20.04 -5.03 -18.79
N VAL A 121 -20.98 -4.92 -17.86
CA VAL A 121 -20.94 -5.45 -16.49
C VAL A 121 -22.19 -6.30 -16.26
N PRO A 122 -22.23 -7.18 -15.23
CA PRO A 122 -23.43 -7.95 -14.95
C PRO A 122 -24.68 -7.09 -14.77
N THR A 123 -25.83 -7.62 -15.18
CA THR A 123 -27.10 -6.87 -15.27
C THR A 123 -27.48 -6.15 -13.96
N HIS A 124 -27.21 -6.76 -12.81
CA HIS A 124 -27.52 -6.17 -11.50
C HIS A 124 -26.63 -4.96 -11.14
N TRP A 125 -25.49 -4.77 -11.80
CA TRP A 125 -24.61 -3.60 -11.66
C TRP A 125 -24.80 -2.55 -12.75
N GLN A 126 -25.39 -2.92 -13.89
CA GLN A 126 -25.40 -2.11 -15.11
C GLN A 126 -25.86 -0.67 -14.90
N THR A 127 -27.01 -0.46 -14.26
CA THR A 127 -27.53 0.88 -13.99
C THR A 127 -26.61 1.69 -13.07
N ARG A 128 -26.07 1.07 -12.02
CA ARG A 128 -25.16 1.74 -11.06
C ARG A 128 -23.85 2.12 -11.73
N TRP A 129 -23.30 1.22 -12.54
CA TRP A 129 -22.07 1.45 -13.29
C TRP A 129 -22.19 2.62 -14.27
N ILE A 130 -23.24 2.61 -15.11
CA ILE A 130 -23.49 3.69 -16.07
C ILE A 130 -23.64 5.03 -15.36
N ASN A 131 -24.48 5.07 -14.30
CA ASN A 131 -24.71 6.30 -13.55
C ASN A 131 -23.43 6.83 -12.89
N TRP A 132 -22.63 5.96 -12.28
CA TRP A 132 -21.38 6.35 -11.63
C TRP A 132 -20.37 6.90 -12.64
N CYS A 133 -20.18 6.23 -13.79
CA CYS A 133 -19.33 6.71 -14.86
C CYS A 133 -19.80 8.06 -15.43
N GLN A 134 -21.10 8.26 -15.61
CA GLN A 134 -21.67 9.54 -16.06
C GLN A 134 -21.47 10.66 -15.02
N GLN A 135 -21.63 10.36 -13.73
CA GLN A 135 -21.35 11.31 -12.64
C GLN A 135 -19.87 11.73 -12.63
N LEU A 136 -18.95 10.77 -12.79
CA LEU A 136 -17.52 11.06 -12.90
C LEU A 136 -17.20 11.90 -14.14
N ALA A 137 -17.84 11.61 -15.28
CA ALA A 137 -17.67 12.40 -16.50
C ALA A 137 -18.11 13.86 -16.29
N ASN A 138 -19.28 14.08 -15.69
CA ASN A 138 -19.75 15.43 -15.37
C ASN A 138 -18.84 16.13 -14.34
N ALA A 139 -18.38 15.41 -13.33
CA ALA A 139 -17.45 15.94 -12.34
C ALA A 139 -16.10 16.34 -12.97
N ALA A 140 -15.60 15.54 -13.92
CA ALA A 140 -14.40 15.86 -14.69
C ALA A 140 -14.58 17.14 -15.51
N LEU A 141 -15.70 17.29 -16.23
CA LEU A 141 -16.01 18.48 -17.04
C LEU A 141 -16.13 19.76 -16.22
N THR A 142 -16.67 19.65 -15.00
CA THR A 142 -16.93 20.80 -14.10
C THR A 142 -15.80 21.06 -13.11
N GLY A 143 -14.73 20.24 -13.13
CA GLY A 143 -13.61 20.36 -12.21
C GLY A 143 -13.89 19.87 -10.79
N GLN A 144 -15.02 19.23 -10.54
CA GLN A 144 -15.38 18.61 -9.26
C GLN A 144 -14.55 17.36 -8.98
N SER A 145 -14.62 16.82 -7.76
CA SER A 145 -13.84 15.63 -7.38
C SER A 145 -14.24 14.42 -8.22
N ILE A 146 -13.25 13.66 -8.66
CA ILE A 146 -13.42 12.35 -9.33
C ILE A 146 -12.81 11.22 -8.50
N ALA A 147 -12.60 11.46 -7.20
CA ALA A 147 -12.07 10.45 -6.29
C ALA A 147 -12.93 9.17 -6.35
N PRO A 148 -12.32 7.98 -6.36
CA PRO A 148 -10.90 7.70 -6.04
C PRO A 148 -9.92 7.83 -7.22
N LEU A 149 -10.39 8.22 -8.40
CA LEU A 149 -9.56 8.39 -9.59
C LEU A 149 -8.81 9.73 -9.54
N SER A 150 -7.76 9.84 -10.35
CA SER A 150 -6.89 11.03 -10.35
C SER A 150 -7.25 12.00 -11.47
N LYS A 151 -7.16 13.30 -11.17
CA LYS A 151 -7.27 14.39 -12.16
C LYS A 151 -5.95 14.63 -12.89
N ASN A 152 -4.84 14.03 -12.47
CA ASN A 152 -3.57 14.26 -13.12
C ASN A 152 -3.58 13.66 -14.54
N LYS A 153 -3.06 14.39 -15.51
CA LYS A 153 -2.93 13.94 -16.90
C LYS A 153 -2.08 12.68 -17.02
N ASP A 154 -1.04 12.57 -16.18
CA ASP A 154 -0.10 11.45 -16.22
C ASP A 154 -0.73 10.16 -15.62
N ASP A 155 -1.85 10.30 -14.91
CA ASP A 155 -2.57 9.17 -14.29
C ASP A 155 -3.71 8.64 -15.16
N LEU A 156 -3.91 9.14 -16.39
CA LEU A 156 -4.92 8.60 -17.32
C LEU A 156 -4.79 7.08 -17.53
N PRO A 157 -3.59 6.50 -17.72
CA PRO A 157 -3.44 5.05 -17.82
C PRO A 157 -3.85 4.31 -16.54
N LEU A 158 -3.52 4.86 -15.37
CA LEU A 158 -3.89 4.26 -14.08
C LEU A 158 -5.41 4.31 -13.86
N ASN A 159 -6.07 5.40 -14.25
CA ASN A 159 -7.53 5.49 -14.21
C ASN A 159 -8.17 4.41 -15.10
N GLN A 160 -7.63 4.22 -16.31
CA GLN A 160 -8.10 3.17 -17.22
C GLN A 160 -7.92 1.78 -16.62
N GLU A 161 -6.76 1.49 -16.03
CA GLU A 161 -6.47 0.23 -15.34
C GLU A 161 -7.49 -0.04 -14.22
N ILE A 162 -7.77 0.98 -13.38
CA ILE A 162 -8.75 0.86 -12.30
C ILE A 162 -10.15 0.56 -12.83
N LEU A 163 -10.59 1.25 -13.89
CA LEU A 163 -11.91 1.05 -14.49
C LEU A 163 -12.05 -0.36 -15.07
N LEU A 164 -11.03 -0.85 -15.79
CA LEU A 164 -11.00 -2.22 -16.32
C LEU A 164 -10.96 -3.27 -15.22
N THR A 165 -10.19 -3.00 -14.16
CA THR A 165 -10.11 -3.87 -12.98
C THR A 165 -11.45 -3.97 -12.27
N LEU A 166 -12.14 -2.84 -12.05
CA LEU A 166 -13.49 -2.81 -11.47
C LEU A 166 -14.47 -3.60 -12.33
N GLN A 167 -14.47 -3.41 -13.64
CA GLN A 167 -15.33 -4.16 -14.55
C GLN A 167 -15.11 -5.68 -14.41
N ALA A 168 -13.85 -6.12 -14.40
CA ALA A 168 -13.51 -7.53 -14.26
C ALA A 168 -13.90 -8.09 -12.89
N LEU A 169 -13.73 -7.31 -11.82
CA LEU A 169 -14.14 -7.68 -10.46
C LEU A 169 -15.66 -7.80 -10.33
N LEU A 170 -16.43 -6.87 -10.91
CA LEU A 170 -17.89 -6.94 -10.89
C LEU A 170 -18.41 -8.16 -11.66
N ALA A 171 -17.70 -8.58 -12.71
CA ALA A 171 -18.02 -9.76 -13.50
C ALA A 171 -17.43 -11.07 -12.94
N TRP A 172 -16.72 -11.01 -11.81
CA TRP A 172 -15.98 -12.17 -11.30
C TRP A 172 -16.93 -13.30 -10.85
N PRO A 173 -16.71 -14.55 -11.30
CA PRO A 173 -17.60 -15.66 -10.97
C PRO A 173 -17.27 -16.24 -9.59
N GLY A 174 -18.17 -16.03 -8.63
CA GLY A 174 -18.12 -16.68 -7.32
C GLY A 174 -16.90 -16.30 -6.48
N GLU A 175 -16.52 -17.19 -5.57
CA GLU A 175 -15.43 -16.92 -4.63
C GLU A 175 -14.05 -17.23 -5.21
N SER A 176 -13.04 -16.43 -4.86
CA SER A 176 -11.65 -16.68 -5.23
C SER A 176 -10.66 -16.06 -4.26
N LEU A 177 -9.43 -16.55 -4.30
CA LEU A 177 -8.32 -15.98 -3.55
C LEU A 177 -7.80 -14.72 -4.25
N ARG A 178 -7.53 -13.65 -3.47
CA ARG A 178 -7.10 -12.34 -3.97
C ARG A 178 -5.91 -12.43 -4.92
N ARG A 179 -4.89 -13.22 -4.58
CA ARG A 179 -3.70 -13.37 -5.42
C ARG A 179 -4.01 -14.02 -6.76
N PHE A 180 -4.90 -15.01 -6.76
CA PHE A 180 -5.34 -15.65 -8.00
C PHE A 180 -6.13 -14.69 -8.87
N ALA A 181 -7.17 -14.04 -8.31
CA ALA A 181 -7.95 -13.03 -9.03
C ALA A 181 -7.06 -11.87 -9.53
N SER A 182 -6.07 -11.45 -8.73
CA SER A 182 -5.12 -10.40 -9.12
C SER A 182 -4.25 -10.82 -10.30
N CYS A 183 -3.76 -12.06 -10.34
CA CYS A 183 -3.05 -12.58 -11.51
C CYS A 183 -3.94 -12.63 -12.75
N VAL A 184 -5.18 -13.11 -12.62
CA VAL A 184 -6.10 -13.25 -13.76
C VAL A 184 -6.51 -11.88 -14.31
N ILE A 185 -6.84 -10.93 -13.44
CA ILE A 185 -7.35 -9.61 -13.85
C ILE A 185 -6.22 -8.67 -14.26
N CYS A 186 -5.12 -8.66 -13.51
CA CYS A 186 -4.08 -7.63 -13.64
C CYS A 186 -2.74 -8.17 -14.18
N GLY A 187 -2.58 -9.50 -14.36
CA GLY A 187 -1.29 -10.11 -14.68
C GLY A 187 -0.25 -10.04 -13.56
N ASN A 188 -0.63 -9.60 -12.36
CA ASN A 188 0.27 -9.39 -11.22
C ASN A 188 -0.43 -9.78 -9.91
N SER A 189 0.19 -10.70 -9.16
CA SER A 189 -0.39 -11.28 -7.93
C SER A 189 -0.64 -10.29 -6.78
N LYS A 190 0.00 -9.11 -6.79
CA LYS A 190 -0.12 -8.09 -5.74
C LYS A 190 -0.93 -6.87 -6.19
N ARG A 191 -1.28 -6.75 -7.47
CA ARG A 191 -1.85 -5.50 -8.00
C ARG A 191 -3.18 -5.11 -7.37
N LEU A 192 -4.06 -6.07 -7.08
CA LEU A 192 -5.31 -5.78 -6.35
C LEU A 192 -5.06 -5.28 -4.92
N GLU A 193 -3.96 -5.70 -4.27
CA GLU A 193 -3.57 -5.22 -2.94
C GLU A 193 -3.09 -3.77 -3.01
N GLU A 194 -2.23 -3.45 -3.99
CA GLU A 194 -1.75 -2.10 -4.25
C GLU A 194 -2.88 -1.12 -4.59
N LEU A 195 -3.89 -1.59 -5.34
CA LEU A 195 -5.05 -0.79 -5.75
C LEU A 195 -6.20 -0.81 -4.73
N SER A 196 -6.09 -1.57 -3.64
CA SER A 196 -7.18 -1.89 -2.71
C SER A 196 -7.94 -0.66 -2.19
N SER A 197 -7.23 0.38 -1.77
CA SER A 197 -7.83 1.62 -1.27
C SER A 197 -8.72 2.31 -2.32
N LYS A 198 -8.24 2.41 -3.56
CA LYS A 198 -8.99 3.02 -4.67
C LYS A 198 -10.17 2.14 -5.08
N LEU A 199 -9.96 0.82 -5.17
CA LEU A 199 -11.01 -0.14 -5.54
C LEU A 199 -12.14 -0.15 -4.51
N ASN A 200 -11.84 -0.25 -3.21
CA ASN A 200 -12.84 -0.25 -2.15
C ASN A 200 -13.65 1.05 -2.11
N THR A 201 -13.00 2.20 -2.36
CA THR A 201 -13.70 3.49 -2.45
C THR A 201 -14.66 3.52 -3.64
N ALA A 202 -14.23 3.06 -4.82
CA ALA A 202 -15.08 3.03 -6.01
C ALA A 202 -16.25 2.04 -5.83
N LEU A 203 -16.00 0.86 -5.28
CA LEU A 203 -17.02 -0.13 -4.96
C LEU A 203 -18.06 0.41 -3.98
N THR A 204 -17.61 1.11 -2.93
CA THR A 204 -18.50 1.76 -1.97
C THR A 204 -19.40 2.81 -2.63
N GLN A 205 -18.83 3.63 -3.54
CA GLN A 205 -19.60 4.62 -4.31
C GLN A 205 -20.61 3.97 -5.26
N LEU A 206 -20.22 2.90 -5.97
CA LEU A 206 -21.08 2.13 -6.86
C LEU A 206 -22.24 1.47 -6.10
N HIS A 207 -21.97 0.94 -4.92
CA HIS A 207 -22.96 0.23 -4.11
C HIS A 207 -23.87 1.19 -3.31
N GLY A 208 -23.37 2.35 -2.88
CA GLY A 208 -24.08 3.33 -2.04
C GLY A 208 -23.96 3.08 -0.53
N ALA A 209 -23.19 2.07 -0.12
CA ALA A 209 -22.85 1.74 1.26
C ALA A 209 -21.48 1.04 1.28
N PRO A 210 -20.79 0.94 2.44
CA PRO A 210 -19.48 0.28 2.53
C PRO A 210 -19.47 -1.08 1.82
N PHE A 211 -18.62 -1.19 0.79
CA PHE A 211 -18.54 -2.38 -0.06
C PHE A 211 -17.08 -2.71 -0.40
N THR A 212 -16.69 -3.97 -0.22
CA THR A 212 -15.30 -4.44 -0.28
C THR A 212 -15.13 -5.59 -1.28
N LEU A 213 -13.87 -5.90 -1.60
CA LEU A 213 -13.51 -7.07 -2.42
C LEU A 213 -14.04 -8.39 -1.84
N GLU A 214 -14.09 -8.55 -0.52
CA GLU A 214 -14.61 -9.77 0.13
C GLU A 214 -16.10 -9.99 -0.17
N GLN A 215 -16.88 -8.91 -0.27
CA GLN A 215 -18.31 -8.98 -0.64
C GLN A 215 -18.52 -9.32 -2.12
N LEU A 216 -17.48 -9.19 -2.96
CA LEU A 216 -17.45 -9.74 -4.32
C LEU A 216 -16.95 -11.19 -4.36
N GLY A 217 -16.69 -11.82 -3.20
CA GLY A 217 -16.14 -13.17 -3.12
C GLY A 217 -14.61 -13.23 -3.25
N ILE A 218 -13.92 -12.10 -3.34
CA ILE A 218 -12.44 -12.07 -3.41
C ILE A 218 -11.86 -12.01 -2.00
N ARG A 219 -11.36 -13.14 -1.52
CA ARG A 219 -10.88 -13.34 -0.13
C ARG A 219 -9.37 -13.40 -0.06
N GLU A 220 -8.78 -13.06 1.08
CA GLU A 220 -7.36 -13.38 1.32
C GLU A 220 -7.14 -14.90 1.38
N ASN A 221 -5.89 -15.32 1.20
CA ASN A 221 -5.51 -16.71 1.49
C ASN A 221 -5.89 -17.03 2.94
N PRO A 222 -6.59 -18.15 3.21
CA PRO A 222 -6.85 -18.60 4.56
C PRO A 222 -5.53 -18.68 5.31
N ARG A 223 -5.42 -17.93 6.41
CA ARG A 223 -4.26 -18.05 7.30
C ARG A 223 -4.22 -19.48 7.81
N SER A 224 -3.04 -20.08 7.87
CA SER A 224 -2.85 -21.42 8.41
C SER A 224 -1.66 -21.43 9.34
N VAL A 225 -1.55 -22.50 10.13
CA VAL A 225 -0.43 -22.76 11.01
C VAL A 225 0.08 -24.17 10.71
N LEU A 226 1.40 -24.30 10.56
CA LEU A 226 2.07 -25.58 10.39
C LEU A 226 2.40 -26.14 11.77
N ILE A 227 1.96 -27.36 12.06
CA ILE A 227 2.12 -28.01 13.36
C ILE A 227 2.64 -29.44 13.21
N HIS A 228 3.28 -29.94 14.27
CA HIS A 228 3.66 -31.34 14.41
C HIS A 228 3.66 -31.73 15.89
N GLY A 229 3.39 -33.00 16.19
CA GLY A 229 3.31 -33.50 17.56
C GLY A 229 1.89 -33.85 17.99
N PRO A 230 1.72 -34.28 19.24
CA PRO A 230 0.51 -34.95 19.64
C PRO A 230 -0.62 -33.96 19.92
N LEU A 231 -1.63 -33.94 19.04
CA LEU A 231 -2.76 -32.99 19.10
C LEU A 231 -4.02 -33.64 18.53
N GLN A 232 -5.15 -33.41 19.21
CA GLN A 232 -6.48 -33.81 18.77
C GLN A 232 -7.35 -32.56 18.68
N LEU A 233 -7.86 -32.27 17.49
CA LEU A 233 -8.77 -31.15 17.23
C LEU A 233 -10.20 -31.68 17.11
N HIS A 234 -11.09 -31.27 18.01
CA HIS A 234 -12.48 -31.73 18.02
C HIS A 234 -13.34 -30.76 17.22
N LEU A 235 -13.79 -31.20 16.05
CA LEU A 235 -14.68 -30.47 15.16
C LEU A 235 -16.13 -30.92 15.36
N PRO A 236 -17.14 -30.16 14.90
CA PRO A 236 -18.55 -30.54 15.03
C PRO A 236 -18.89 -31.88 14.38
N ASN A 237 -18.14 -32.29 13.35
CA ASN A 237 -18.37 -33.47 12.53
C ASN A 237 -17.36 -34.61 12.78
N GLY A 238 -16.43 -34.48 13.74
CA GLY A 238 -15.46 -35.52 14.03
C GLY A 238 -14.21 -35.03 14.77
N ILE A 239 -13.26 -35.93 14.97
CA ILE A 239 -11.98 -35.63 15.63
C ILE A 239 -10.88 -35.77 14.58
N LEU A 240 -10.08 -34.71 14.41
CA LEU A 240 -8.83 -34.77 13.69
C LEU A 240 -7.72 -35.13 14.69
N ASP A 241 -7.26 -36.38 14.63
CA ASP A 241 -6.18 -36.88 15.48
C ASP A 241 -4.83 -36.81 14.76
N ALA A 242 -4.04 -35.79 15.09
CA ALA A 242 -2.72 -35.59 14.51
C ALA A 242 -1.67 -36.58 15.05
N THR A 243 -1.96 -37.32 16.13
CA THR A 243 -1.04 -38.34 16.67
C THR A 243 -0.83 -39.51 15.70
N LEU A 244 -1.76 -39.69 14.76
CA LEU A 244 -1.71 -40.74 13.73
C LEU A 244 -0.79 -40.38 12.54
N LEU A 245 -0.29 -39.14 12.49
CA LEU A 245 0.43 -38.61 11.35
C LEU A 245 1.94 -38.62 11.60
N GLN A 246 2.71 -39.07 10.61
CA GLN A 246 4.17 -39.11 10.70
C GLN A 246 4.81 -37.74 10.40
N GLY A 247 4.19 -36.96 9.52
CA GLY A 247 4.68 -35.66 9.06
C GLY A 247 3.86 -34.48 9.59
N PRO A 248 4.41 -33.25 9.51
CA PRO A 248 3.70 -32.03 9.87
C PRO A 248 2.43 -31.80 9.04
N ILE A 249 1.46 -31.08 9.62
CA ILE A 249 0.22 -30.68 8.95
C ILE A 249 -0.03 -29.19 9.05
N ARG A 250 -0.72 -28.63 8.05
CA ARG A 250 -1.21 -27.24 8.11
C ARG A 250 -2.69 -27.24 8.51
N LEU A 251 -3.01 -26.54 9.60
CA LEU A 251 -4.38 -26.27 10.02
C LEU A 251 -4.80 -24.88 9.59
N SER A 252 -5.96 -24.75 8.95
CA SER A 252 -6.49 -23.45 8.57
C SER A 252 -7.05 -22.71 9.79
N ALA A 253 -7.01 -21.38 9.78
CA ALA A 253 -7.66 -20.56 10.80
C ALA A 253 -9.17 -20.85 10.86
N THR A 254 -9.79 -21.17 9.72
CA THR A 254 -11.20 -21.54 9.64
C THR A 254 -11.49 -22.82 10.43
N ASP A 255 -10.67 -23.86 10.27
CA ASP A 255 -10.87 -25.12 11.00
C ASP A 255 -10.62 -24.94 12.50
N LEU A 256 -9.61 -24.14 12.86
CA LEU A 256 -9.36 -23.79 14.25
C LEU A 256 -10.52 -22.99 14.87
N GLN A 257 -11.13 -22.06 14.14
CA GLN A 257 -12.29 -21.30 14.61
C GLN A 257 -13.54 -22.17 14.76
N ASN A 258 -13.69 -23.18 13.90
CA ASN A 258 -14.80 -24.13 13.94
C ASN A 258 -14.61 -25.23 14.99
N ALA A 259 -13.40 -25.39 15.54
CA ALA A 259 -13.11 -26.38 16.55
C ALA A 259 -13.85 -26.06 17.86
N THR A 260 -14.46 -27.09 18.44
CA THR A 260 -15.13 -27.01 19.74
C THR A 260 -14.13 -27.03 20.88
N THR A 261 -13.11 -27.89 20.77
CA THR A 261 -12.03 -28.04 21.75
C THR A 261 -10.76 -28.56 21.08
N LEU A 262 -9.64 -28.42 21.77
CA LEU A 262 -8.35 -29.00 21.39
C LEU A 262 -7.77 -29.72 22.61
N GLN A 263 -7.35 -30.96 22.41
CA GLN A 263 -6.67 -31.76 23.41
C GLN A 263 -5.26 -32.10 22.95
N THR A 264 -4.31 -32.12 23.87
CA THR A 264 -2.93 -32.50 23.57
C THR A 264 -2.32 -33.16 24.80
N PRO A 265 -1.72 -34.36 24.66
CA PRO A 265 -0.92 -34.96 25.70
C PRO A 265 0.53 -34.45 25.66
N ALA A 266 0.84 -33.43 24.85
CA ALA A 266 2.19 -32.88 24.78
C ALA A 266 2.63 -32.37 26.15
N LEU A 267 3.89 -32.63 26.49
CA LEU A 267 4.49 -32.11 27.72
C LEU A 267 4.74 -30.60 27.64
N ARG A 268 4.75 -30.06 26.42
CA ARG A 268 5.08 -28.69 26.09
C ARG A 268 4.69 -28.29 24.68
N CYS A 269 4.60 -26.98 24.46
CA CYS A 269 4.56 -26.38 23.14
C CYS A 269 5.88 -25.67 22.83
N LEU A 270 6.40 -25.84 21.62
CA LEU A 270 7.57 -25.12 21.12
C LEU A 270 7.18 -24.44 19.80
N THR A 271 7.20 -23.10 19.78
CA THR A 271 7.13 -22.35 18.54
C THR A 271 8.53 -22.27 17.91
N VAL A 272 8.62 -22.46 16.60
CA VAL A 272 9.87 -22.45 15.83
C VAL A 272 9.74 -21.46 14.69
N GLU A 273 10.66 -20.51 14.58
CA GLU A 273 10.63 -19.48 13.54
C GLU A 273 10.89 -20.07 12.14
N ASN A 274 12.03 -20.71 11.95
CA ASN A 274 12.48 -21.21 10.66
C ASN A 274 11.79 -22.54 10.30
N GLU A 275 11.19 -22.59 9.11
CA GLU A 275 10.48 -23.78 8.62
C GLU A 275 11.44 -24.98 8.44
N THR A 276 12.70 -24.73 8.06
CA THR A 276 13.74 -25.77 7.97
C THR A 276 14.05 -26.39 9.33
N THR A 277 14.36 -25.58 10.34
CA THR A 277 14.60 -26.04 11.72
C THR A 277 13.38 -26.77 12.28
N PHE A 278 12.16 -26.28 12.02
CA PHE A 278 10.93 -26.96 12.40
C PHE A 278 10.85 -28.37 11.80
N HIS A 279 11.19 -28.55 10.53
CA HIS A 279 11.18 -29.86 9.88
C HIS A 279 12.22 -30.82 10.46
N GLU A 280 13.42 -30.34 10.81
CA GLU A 280 14.43 -31.18 11.48
C GLU A 280 13.98 -31.62 12.88
N LEU A 281 13.37 -30.72 13.65
CA LEU A 281 12.80 -31.04 14.97
C LEU A 281 11.62 -32.03 14.86
N ALA A 282 10.78 -31.90 13.84
CA ALA A 282 9.64 -32.80 13.61
C ALA A 282 10.08 -34.26 13.37
N LYS A 283 11.26 -34.48 12.78
CA LYS A 283 11.83 -35.83 12.57
C LYS A 283 12.11 -36.56 13.88
N LEU A 284 12.31 -35.84 14.98
CA LEU A 284 12.54 -36.45 16.29
C LEU A 284 11.28 -37.13 16.86
N GLN A 285 10.08 -36.79 16.34
CA GLN A 285 8.80 -37.34 16.81
C GLN A 285 8.65 -37.31 18.34
N SER A 286 9.07 -36.19 18.94
CA SER A 286 9.04 -36.02 20.39
C SER A 286 7.62 -35.77 20.92
N ASN A 287 7.44 -35.86 22.24
CA ASN A 287 6.18 -35.48 22.93
C ASN A 287 5.99 -33.96 23.09
N THR A 288 6.56 -33.17 22.18
CA THR A 288 6.43 -31.71 22.12
C THR A 288 5.50 -31.34 20.97
N LEU A 289 4.55 -30.44 21.23
CA LEU A 289 3.77 -29.81 20.17
C LEU A 289 4.60 -28.71 19.53
N LEU A 290 5.07 -28.96 18.32
CA LEU A 290 5.80 -28.01 17.49
C LEU A 290 4.82 -27.14 16.70
N ILE A 291 5.09 -25.84 16.65
CA ILE A 291 4.32 -24.86 15.87
C ILE A 291 5.31 -24.00 15.08
N GLN A 292 5.26 -24.04 13.75
CA GLN A 292 6.06 -23.13 12.94
C GLN A 292 5.39 -21.75 12.88
N THR A 293 6.12 -20.70 13.23
CA THR A 293 5.64 -19.32 13.14
C THR A 293 6.79 -18.32 13.19
N SER A 294 6.78 -17.37 12.26
CA SER A 294 7.42 -16.06 12.47
C SER A 294 6.46 -15.17 13.28
N TYR A 295 6.12 -13.97 12.78
CA TYR A 295 5.10 -13.15 13.42
C TYR A 295 3.74 -13.88 13.46
N PRO A 296 3.12 -14.04 14.65
CA PRO A 296 1.94 -14.88 14.82
C PRO A 296 0.75 -14.38 14.01
N GLY A 297 0.37 -15.14 12.99
CA GLY A 297 -0.88 -14.91 12.24
C GLY A 297 -2.13 -15.23 13.06
N SER A 298 -3.31 -14.91 12.54
CA SER A 298 -4.59 -15.22 13.21
C SER A 298 -4.76 -16.71 13.52
N ALA A 299 -4.25 -17.61 12.66
CA ALA A 299 -4.26 -19.06 12.91
C ALA A 299 -3.48 -19.44 14.18
N VAL A 300 -2.26 -18.91 14.35
CA VAL A 300 -1.42 -19.14 15.53
C VAL A 300 -2.12 -18.63 16.79
N ILE A 301 -2.66 -17.40 16.74
CA ILE A 301 -3.39 -16.83 17.89
C ILE A 301 -4.61 -17.66 18.25
N THR A 302 -5.41 -18.11 17.28
CA THR A 302 -6.57 -18.99 17.54
C THR A 302 -6.12 -20.34 18.13
N LEU A 303 -5.04 -20.92 17.62
CA LEU A 303 -4.48 -22.16 18.17
C LEU A 303 -4.08 -21.98 19.64
N PHE A 304 -3.38 -20.92 20.00
CA PHE A 304 -2.98 -20.63 21.39
C PHE A 304 -4.16 -20.42 22.35
N LYS A 305 -5.29 -19.89 21.86
CA LYS A 305 -6.54 -19.77 22.62
C LYS A 305 -7.18 -21.13 22.92
N LEU A 306 -7.01 -22.10 22.02
CA LEU A 306 -7.53 -23.45 22.18
C LEU A 306 -6.60 -24.36 23.00
N LEU A 307 -5.30 -24.09 23.00
CA LEU A 307 -4.34 -24.86 23.79
C LEU A 307 -4.63 -24.76 25.30
N PRO A 308 -4.34 -25.81 26.09
CA PRO A 308 -4.49 -25.76 27.54
C PRO A 308 -3.75 -24.54 28.15
N PRO A 309 -4.37 -23.77 29.06
CA PRO A 309 -3.78 -22.54 29.60
C PRO A 309 -2.48 -22.77 30.38
N ASN A 310 -2.30 -23.98 30.91
CA ASN A 310 -1.13 -24.35 31.72
C ASN A 310 -0.08 -25.15 30.93
N LEU A 311 -0.26 -25.37 29.63
CA LEU A 311 0.75 -26.04 28.80
C LEU A 311 2.00 -25.15 28.74
N PRO A 312 3.16 -25.61 29.23
CA PRO A 312 4.37 -24.80 29.19
C PRO A 312 4.78 -24.52 27.74
N CYS A 313 5.17 -23.28 27.45
CA CYS A 313 5.42 -22.80 26.10
C CYS A 313 6.83 -22.22 25.97
N TRP A 314 7.51 -22.59 24.89
CA TRP A 314 8.82 -22.07 24.50
C TRP A 314 8.77 -21.50 23.09
N HIS A 315 9.68 -20.59 22.80
CA HIS A 315 9.95 -20.10 21.46
C HIS A 315 11.42 -20.27 21.12
N PHE A 316 11.68 -20.90 19.99
CA PHE A 316 13.00 -20.97 19.38
C PHE A 316 12.96 -20.11 18.11
N GLY A 317 13.56 -18.93 18.21
CA GLY A 317 13.74 -18.00 17.10
C GLY A 317 15.22 -17.64 16.92
N ASP A 318 15.50 -16.85 15.89
CA ASP A 318 16.85 -16.32 15.66
C ASP A 318 17.26 -15.36 16.78
N THR A 319 18.56 -15.28 17.06
CA THR A 319 19.11 -14.36 18.08
C THR A 319 19.47 -13.01 17.45
N ASP A 320 18.51 -12.43 16.75
CA ASP A 320 18.62 -11.14 16.09
C ASP A 320 17.45 -10.22 16.51
N PRO A 321 17.44 -8.94 16.10
CA PRO A 321 16.38 -8.01 16.47
C PRO A 321 14.98 -8.48 16.05
N SER A 322 14.85 -9.21 14.94
CA SER A 322 13.56 -9.71 14.44
C SER A 322 13.07 -10.92 15.23
N GLY A 323 13.95 -11.88 15.51
CA GLY A 323 13.61 -13.06 16.32
C GLY A 323 13.19 -12.67 17.74
N PHE A 324 13.87 -11.70 18.36
CA PHE A 324 13.43 -11.13 19.64
C PHE A 324 12.06 -10.43 19.55
N ASP A 325 11.80 -9.70 18.46
CA ASP A 325 10.52 -9.02 18.26
C ASP A 325 9.36 -9.99 18.01
N ILE A 326 9.63 -11.13 17.37
CA ILE A 326 8.68 -12.23 17.19
C ILE A 326 8.29 -12.84 18.55
N LEU A 327 9.26 -13.12 19.42
CA LEU A 327 8.98 -13.57 20.79
C LEU A 327 8.10 -12.57 21.55
N ARG A 328 8.45 -11.27 21.48
CA ARG A 328 7.65 -10.22 22.10
C ARG A 328 6.22 -10.19 21.53
N ASP A 329 6.04 -10.27 20.20
CA ASP A 329 4.70 -10.27 19.58
C ASP A 329 3.89 -11.50 19.98
N LEU A 330 4.54 -12.67 20.06
CA LEU A 330 3.94 -13.91 20.56
C LEU A 330 3.43 -13.73 21.99
N ARG A 331 4.27 -13.28 22.92
CA ARG A 331 3.88 -13.00 24.32
C ARG A 331 2.71 -12.02 24.37
N GLN A 332 2.82 -10.90 23.65
CA GLN A 332 1.82 -9.85 23.62
C GLN A 332 0.47 -10.31 23.06
N ARG A 333 0.43 -11.05 21.96
CA ARG A 333 -0.83 -11.36 21.28
C ARG A 333 -1.48 -12.65 21.77
N THR A 334 -0.70 -13.60 22.27
CA THR A 334 -1.22 -14.83 22.87
C THR A 334 -1.57 -14.65 24.35
N GLN A 335 -0.99 -13.64 25.02
CA GLN A 335 -1.09 -13.43 26.46
C GLN A 335 -0.64 -14.68 27.24
N ARG A 336 0.38 -15.38 26.71
CA ARG A 336 1.01 -16.54 27.33
C ARG A 336 2.40 -16.19 27.82
N GLU A 337 2.79 -16.81 28.92
CA GLU A 337 4.19 -16.90 29.30
C GLU A 337 4.90 -17.88 28.35
N ILE A 338 5.69 -17.33 27.42
CA ILE A 338 6.45 -18.11 26.44
C ILE A 338 7.92 -17.88 26.73
N GLN A 339 8.66 -18.92 27.10
CA GLN A 339 10.07 -18.84 27.45
C GLN A 339 10.96 -18.88 26.20
N PRO A 340 12.10 -18.16 26.16
CA PRO A 340 13.04 -18.25 25.07
C PRO A 340 13.80 -19.59 25.16
N LEU A 341 14.01 -20.24 24.01
CA LEU A 341 14.81 -21.45 23.87
C LEU A 341 15.96 -21.15 22.91
N HIS A 342 17.20 -21.31 23.38
CA HIS A 342 18.43 -21.09 22.61
C HIS A 342 18.62 -19.68 21.98
N MET A 343 17.93 -18.67 22.52
CA MET A 343 18.02 -17.27 22.07
C MET A 343 19.08 -16.46 22.85
N GLN A 344 20.21 -17.07 23.17
CA GLN A 344 21.34 -16.40 23.85
C GLN A 344 22.26 -15.75 22.81
N PHE A 345 22.75 -14.54 23.08
CA PHE A 345 23.64 -13.83 22.16
C PHE A 345 24.96 -14.59 22.01
N ARG A 346 25.21 -15.09 20.79
CA ARG A 346 26.43 -15.79 20.42
C ARG A 346 27.34 -14.84 19.67
N ASP A 347 28.30 -14.22 20.37
CA ASP A 347 29.22 -13.28 19.73
C ASP A 347 30.03 -13.98 18.62
N HIS A 348 30.10 -13.32 17.47
CA HIS A 348 30.96 -13.73 16.37
C HIS A 348 31.65 -12.47 15.81
N PRO A 349 32.96 -12.29 16.07
CA PRO A 349 33.69 -11.08 15.69
C PRO A 349 33.71 -10.76 14.19
N ALA A 350 33.50 -11.76 13.32
CA ALA A 350 33.46 -11.58 11.86
C ALA A 350 32.04 -11.32 11.32
N SER A 351 31.01 -11.29 12.19
CA SER A 351 29.63 -11.00 11.79
C SER A 351 29.46 -9.53 11.40
N ASN A 352 28.42 -9.28 10.60
CA ASN A 352 28.08 -7.94 10.16
C ASN A 352 27.76 -7.02 11.36
N PRO A 353 28.10 -5.73 11.28
CA PRO A 353 27.67 -4.75 12.26
C PRO A 353 26.14 -4.60 12.26
N LEU A 354 25.58 -4.15 13.38
CA LEU A 354 24.17 -3.78 13.44
C LEU A 354 23.92 -2.53 12.60
N THR A 355 22.80 -2.51 11.89
CA THR A 355 22.31 -1.30 11.21
C THR A 355 21.67 -0.33 12.21
N PRO A 356 21.52 0.97 11.87
CA PRO A 356 20.86 1.93 12.74
C PRO A 356 19.43 1.53 13.13
N ASP A 357 18.69 0.93 12.21
CA ASP A 357 17.31 0.47 12.45
C ASP A 357 17.29 -0.72 13.43
N GLU A 358 18.23 -1.66 13.28
CA GLU A 358 18.39 -2.79 14.20
C GLU A 358 18.78 -2.34 15.61
N CYS A 359 19.69 -1.37 15.75
CA CYS A 359 20.04 -0.78 17.04
C CYS A 359 18.82 -0.11 17.70
N SER A 360 18.02 0.62 16.92
CA SER A 360 16.79 1.25 17.41
C SER A 360 15.78 0.20 17.89
N GLN A 361 15.60 -0.89 17.12
CA GLN A 361 14.71 -1.99 17.46
C GLN A 361 15.16 -2.72 18.74
N LEU A 362 16.44 -3.06 18.87
CA LEU A 362 16.99 -3.67 20.08
C LEU A 362 16.87 -2.75 21.30
N THR A 363 17.11 -1.45 21.13
CA THR A 363 16.94 -0.47 22.22
C THR A 363 15.48 -0.44 22.70
N ARG A 364 14.51 -0.47 21.78
CA ARG A 364 13.09 -0.58 22.13
C ARG A 364 12.79 -1.89 22.87
N LEU A 365 13.32 -3.02 22.38
CA LEU A 365 13.10 -4.33 23.00
C LEU A 365 13.73 -4.44 24.39
N ALA A 366 14.90 -3.83 24.62
CA ALA A 366 15.54 -3.76 25.92
C ALA A 366 14.75 -2.93 26.95
N ALA A 367 13.87 -2.04 26.49
CA ALA A 367 12.96 -1.27 27.34
C ALA A 367 11.60 -1.96 27.55
N ASP A 368 11.30 -3.02 26.79
CA ASP A 368 10.01 -3.71 26.83
C ASP A 368 9.97 -4.68 28.04
N PRO A 369 9.00 -4.53 28.97
CA PRO A 369 8.85 -5.43 30.10
C PRO A 369 8.60 -6.90 29.70
N LEU A 370 8.00 -7.14 28.52
CA LEU A 370 7.78 -8.49 28.01
C LEU A 370 9.07 -9.20 27.63
N MET A 371 10.21 -8.51 27.61
CA MET A 371 11.52 -9.05 27.25
C MET A 371 12.52 -9.04 28.41
N ALA A 372 12.04 -8.85 29.64
CA ALA A 372 12.89 -8.71 30.83
C ALA A 372 13.92 -9.84 31.02
N ASP A 373 13.53 -11.07 30.67
CA ASP A 373 14.38 -12.27 30.74
C ASP A 373 15.50 -12.32 29.68
N LEU A 374 15.42 -11.48 28.65
CA LEU A 374 16.41 -11.37 27.57
C LEU A 374 17.10 -10.00 27.52
N HIS A 375 16.82 -9.08 28.45
CA HIS A 375 17.48 -7.77 28.50
C HIS A 375 19.00 -7.88 28.50
N HIS A 376 19.55 -8.83 29.25
CA HIS A 376 21.00 -9.07 29.28
C HIS A 376 21.56 -9.42 27.90
N GLU A 377 20.90 -10.33 27.17
CA GLU A 377 21.32 -10.77 25.83
C GLU A 377 21.22 -9.64 24.80
N ILE A 378 20.12 -8.88 24.85
CA ILE A 378 19.90 -7.72 23.96
C ILE A 378 20.97 -6.64 24.21
N GLN A 379 21.30 -6.37 25.49
CA GLN A 379 22.35 -5.40 25.85
C GLN A 379 23.73 -5.89 25.43
N ALA A 380 24.04 -7.17 25.57
CA ALA A 380 25.29 -7.75 25.09
C ALA A 380 25.43 -7.58 23.56
N GLN A 381 24.36 -7.81 22.81
CA GLN A 381 24.34 -7.62 21.35
C GLN A 381 24.53 -6.14 20.96
N LEU A 382 23.86 -5.21 21.64
CA LEU A 382 24.04 -3.77 21.45
C LEU A 382 25.48 -3.32 21.75
N GLN A 383 26.08 -3.81 22.84
CA GLN A 383 27.46 -3.49 23.23
C GLN A 383 28.49 -4.03 22.23
N ALA A 384 28.28 -5.23 21.71
CA ALA A 384 29.14 -5.81 20.68
C ALA A 384 29.02 -5.10 19.32
N ASN A 385 27.91 -4.36 19.11
CA ASN A 385 27.54 -3.65 17.90
C ASN A 385 27.65 -4.51 16.63
N ARG A 386 27.25 -5.78 16.73
CA ARG A 386 27.30 -6.76 15.65
C ARG A 386 26.24 -7.84 15.84
N LYS A 387 25.90 -8.55 14.77
CA LYS A 387 24.83 -9.54 14.77
C LYS A 387 25.15 -10.80 15.56
N GLY A 388 26.40 -11.24 15.56
CA GLY A 388 26.80 -12.53 16.11
C GLY A 388 26.37 -13.71 15.21
N SER A 389 26.45 -14.93 15.74
CA SER A 389 25.93 -16.14 15.10
C SER A 389 24.46 -16.36 15.48
N PHE A 390 23.56 -15.65 14.81
CA PHE A 390 22.15 -15.55 15.22
C PHE A 390 21.25 -16.68 14.70
N GLU A 391 21.58 -17.31 13.57
CA GLU A 391 20.72 -18.30 12.89
C GLU A 391 20.45 -19.54 13.77
N GLN A 392 19.19 -20.01 13.81
CA GLN A 392 18.78 -21.24 14.51
C GLN A 392 19.58 -22.45 14.04
N GLU A 393 19.83 -22.55 12.74
CA GLU A 393 20.53 -23.64 12.05
C GLU A 393 21.99 -23.77 12.51
N SER A 394 22.57 -22.70 13.08
CA SER A 394 23.96 -22.70 13.57
C SER A 394 24.20 -23.63 14.76
N LEU A 395 23.15 -24.09 15.44
CA LEU A 395 23.25 -25.08 16.53
C LEU A 395 23.50 -26.52 16.03
N GLY A 396 23.40 -26.76 14.72
CA GLY A 396 23.70 -28.05 14.12
C GLY A 396 22.52 -29.03 14.17
N TRP A 397 22.82 -30.30 14.47
CA TRP A 397 21.85 -31.40 14.37
C TRP A 397 21.05 -31.57 15.66
N PRO A 398 19.71 -31.56 15.59
CA PRO A 398 18.89 -31.68 16.79
C PRO A 398 18.98 -33.09 17.39
N GLN A 399 18.96 -33.15 18.72
CA GLN A 399 19.03 -34.37 19.53
C GLN A 399 17.64 -34.75 20.07
N PRO A 400 17.34 -36.05 20.30
CA PRO A 400 16.02 -36.47 20.81
C PRO A 400 15.69 -35.96 22.23
N GLN A 401 16.71 -35.65 23.02
CA GLN A 401 16.57 -35.18 24.40
C GLN A 401 16.34 -33.67 24.44
N TRP A 402 15.37 -33.20 25.23
CA TRP A 402 15.19 -31.77 25.48
C TRP A 402 16.44 -31.17 26.15
N PRO A 403 16.92 -29.97 25.76
CA PRO A 403 16.33 -28.97 24.86
C PRO A 403 16.67 -29.12 23.36
N PHE A 404 16.78 -30.34 22.86
CA PHE A 404 16.97 -30.72 21.45
C PHE A 404 18.30 -30.32 20.81
N TYR A 405 19.27 -29.74 21.52
CA TYR A 405 20.60 -29.40 21.00
C TYR A 405 21.67 -29.63 22.07
#